data_AF-A0A291RBZ0-F1
#
_entry.id   AF-A0A291RBZ0-F1
#
_cell.length_a   1.000
_cell.length_b   1.000
_cell.length_c   1.000
_cell.angle_alpha   90.00
_cell.angle_beta   90.00
_cell.angle_gamma   90.00
#
_symmetry.space_group_name_H-M   'P 1'
#
loop_
_entity.id
_entity.type
_entity.pdbx_description
1 polymer ?
#
loop_
_entity_poly.entity_id
_entity_poly.type
_entity_poly.pdbx_seq_one_letter_code
_entity_poly.pdbx_strand_id
1 'polypeptide(L)'
;MAITIDFERDIEPLCKKADPQAADIIIADAVAQADRIAECINRPGFAFQDAAKSIIRQAIIRRLEAGSGAIVQKTAGQYAVTVDNSGQRKALFWPSEISQLQKLCRDNTRRGFHSIDTTPDHAQVGEGVHNVYTFRPGVMP
;
A
#
# COMPACT_ATOMS: atom_id res chain seq x y z
N MET A 1 -16.42 -0.59 -17.73
CA MET A 1 -16.32 -2.02 -17.38
C MET A 1 -15.96 -2.06 -15.92
N ALA A 2 -16.76 -2.72 -15.08
CA ALA A 2 -16.51 -2.79 -13.64
C ALA A 2 -15.36 -3.75 -13.34
N ILE A 3 -14.62 -3.51 -12.26
CA ILE A 3 -13.58 -4.42 -11.81
C ILE A 3 -14.22 -5.71 -11.30
N THR A 4 -13.81 -6.84 -11.85
CA THR A 4 -14.24 -8.18 -11.46
C THR A 4 -13.06 -8.96 -10.86
N ILE A 5 -13.29 -9.57 -9.71
CA ILE A 5 -12.34 -10.41 -8.98
C ILE A 5 -13.05 -11.73 -8.70
N ASP A 6 -12.49 -12.82 -9.23
CA ASP A 6 -13.06 -14.15 -9.10
C ASP A 6 -12.16 -15.02 -8.21
N PHE A 7 -12.77 -15.87 -7.37
CA PHE A 7 -12.01 -16.74 -6.46
C PHE A 7 -11.00 -17.62 -7.21
N GLU A 8 -11.46 -18.41 -8.20
CA GLU A 8 -10.66 -19.41 -8.91
C GLU A 8 -9.46 -18.80 -9.66
N ARG A 9 -9.65 -17.61 -10.24
CA ARG A 9 -8.64 -16.98 -11.10
C ARG A 9 -7.70 -16.06 -10.34
N ASP A 10 -8.22 -15.35 -9.35
CA ASP A 10 -7.49 -14.25 -8.73
C ASP A 10 -6.99 -14.56 -7.32
N ILE A 11 -7.69 -15.44 -6.57
CA ILE A 11 -7.42 -15.71 -5.16
C ILE A 11 -6.80 -17.11 -4.96
N GLU A 12 -7.43 -18.16 -5.48
CA GLU A 12 -7.00 -19.55 -5.31
C GLU A 12 -5.52 -19.80 -5.67
N PRO A 13 -4.96 -19.23 -6.77
CA PRO A 13 -3.55 -19.44 -7.13
C PRO A 13 -2.56 -18.88 -6.10
N LEU A 14 -2.99 -17.88 -5.31
CA LEU A 14 -2.15 -17.16 -4.36
C LEU A 14 -2.42 -17.58 -2.91
N CYS A 15 -3.65 -18.01 -2.59
CA CYS A 15 -4.06 -18.43 -1.25
C CYS A 15 -4.76 -19.80 -1.30
N LYS A 16 -3.98 -20.87 -1.51
CA LYS A 16 -4.49 -22.24 -1.68
C LYS A 16 -5.30 -22.81 -0.51
N LYS A 17 -5.18 -22.22 0.68
CA LYS A 17 -5.85 -22.66 1.90
C LYS A 17 -7.09 -21.81 2.22
N ALA A 18 -7.44 -20.85 1.37
CA ALA A 18 -8.59 -20.01 1.56
C ALA A 18 -9.87 -20.84 1.47
N ASP A 19 -10.78 -20.63 2.43
CA ASP A 19 -12.14 -21.12 2.32
C ASP A 19 -12.89 -20.33 1.22
N PRO A 20 -13.47 -20.99 0.20
CA PRO A 20 -14.14 -20.31 -0.91
C PRO A 20 -15.30 -19.42 -0.43
N GLN A 21 -16.09 -19.91 0.53
CA GLN A 21 -17.26 -19.18 1.02
C GLN A 21 -16.86 -17.89 1.76
N ALA A 22 -15.85 -17.97 2.63
CA ALA A 22 -15.28 -16.79 3.28
C ALA A 22 -14.64 -15.83 2.26
N ALA A 23 -13.99 -16.36 1.22
CA ALA A 23 -13.39 -15.55 0.18
C ALA A 23 -14.43 -14.75 -0.60
N ASP A 24 -15.56 -15.36 -0.99
CA ASP A 24 -16.63 -14.67 -1.71
C ASP A 24 -17.20 -13.47 -0.93
N ILE A 25 -17.43 -13.65 0.38
CA ILE A 25 -17.90 -12.58 1.26
C ILE A 25 -16.87 -11.43 1.29
N ILE A 26 -15.59 -11.78 1.47
CA ILE A 26 -14.50 -10.79 1.53
C ILE A 26 -14.32 -10.08 0.18
N ILE A 27 -14.45 -10.79 -0.94
CA ILE A 27 -14.38 -10.21 -2.29
C ILE A 27 -15.51 -9.18 -2.46
N ALA A 28 -16.75 -9.55 -2.11
CA ALA A 28 -17.89 -8.65 -2.21
C ALA A 28 -17.70 -7.38 -1.37
N ASP A 29 -17.23 -7.53 -0.12
CA ASP A 29 -16.91 -6.41 0.76
C ASP A 29 -15.78 -5.53 0.21
N ALA A 30 -14.76 -6.14 -0.39
CA ALA A 30 -13.61 -5.45 -0.97
C ALA A 30 -14.01 -4.58 -2.15
N VAL A 31 -14.78 -5.16 -3.07
CA VAL A 31 -15.25 -4.45 -4.26
C VAL A 31 -16.19 -3.30 -3.86
N ALA A 32 -17.12 -3.54 -2.92
CA ALA A 32 -18.02 -2.49 -2.44
C ALA A 32 -17.29 -1.33 -1.75
N GLN A 33 -16.28 -1.63 -0.92
CA GLN A 33 -15.48 -0.58 -0.28
C GLN A 33 -14.59 0.16 -1.27
N ALA A 34 -13.98 -0.55 -2.24
CA ALA A 34 -13.17 0.06 -3.28
C ALA A 34 -13.99 1.05 -4.12
N ASP A 35 -15.23 0.70 -4.47
CA ASP A 35 -16.15 1.59 -5.20
C ASP A 35 -16.45 2.87 -4.42
N ARG A 36 -16.70 2.76 -3.10
CA ARG A 36 -16.93 3.92 -2.23
C ARG A 36 -15.71 4.84 -2.12
N ILE A 37 -14.51 4.27 -2.07
CA ILE A 37 -13.25 5.01 -1.91
C ILE A 37 -12.80 5.66 -3.23
N ALA A 38 -13.05 4.97 -4.34
CA ALA A 38 -12.46 5.25 -5.64
C ALA A 38 -13.44 4.90 -6.78
N GLU A 39 -14.61 5.54 -6.82
CA GLU A 39 -15.67 5.31 -7.83
C GLU A 39 -15.16 5.36 -9.30
N CYS A 40 -14.06 6.08 -9.54
CA CYS A 40 -13.44 6.17 -10.87
C CYS A 40 -13.05 4.81 -11.47
N ILE A 41 -12.81 3.78 -10.64
CA ILE A 41 -12.33 2.47 -11.07
C ILE A 41 -13.37 1.71 -11.90
N ASN A 42 -14.66 2.01 -11.70
CA ASN A 42 -15.77 1.39 -12.41
C ASN A 42 -16.22 2.20 -13.64
N ARG A 43 -15.68 3.40 -13.83
CA ARG A 43 -16.04 4.26 -14.96
C ARG A 43 -15.43 3.75 -16.27
N PRO A 44 -16.14 3.90 -17.39
CA PRO A 44 -15.57 3.62 -18.71
C PRO A 44 -14.37 4.52 -18.98
N GLY A 45 -13.33 3.97 -19.60
CA GLY A 45 -12.09 4.71 -19.89
C GLY A 45 -11.09 4.76 -18.73
N PHE A 46 -11.34 4.10 -17.60
CA PHE A 46 -10.35 3.95 -16.55
C PHE A 46 -9.15 3.12 -17.04
N ALA A 47 -7.97 3.71 -16.96
CA ALA A 47 -6.78 3.18 -17.60
C ALA A 47 -5.94 2.22 -16.76
N PHE A 48 -6.17 2.18 -15.45
CA PHE A 48 -5.32 1.46 -14.51
C PHE A 48 -6.06 0.29 -13.85
N GLN A 49 -6.89 -0.41 -14.63
CA GLN A 49 -7.73 -1.51 -14.14
C GLN A 49 -6.90 -2.62 -13.48
N ASP A 50 -5.79 -3.03 -14.11
CA ASP A 50 -4.91 -4.06 -13.56
C ASP A 50 -4.23 -3.65 -12.26
N ALA A 51 -3.86 -2.36 -12.15
CA ALA A 51 -3.26 -1.81 -10.93
C ALA A 51 -4.29 -1.72 -9.79
N ALA A 52 -5.52 -1.32 -10.08
CA ALA A 52 -6.59 -1.34 -9.09
C ALA A 52 -6.90 -2.79 -8.66
N LYS A 53 -6.97 -3.73 -9.61
CA LYS A 53 -7.20 -5.15 -9.34
C LYS A 53 -6.11 -5.76 -8.47
N SER A 54 -4.84 -5.40 -8.67
CA SER A 54 -3.74 -5.91 -7.84
C SER A 54 -3.81 -5.40 -6.39
N ILE A 55 -4.14 -4.12 -6.18
CA ILE A 55 -4.30 -3.53 -4.84
C ILE A 55 -5.45 -4.22 -4.08
N ILE A 56 -6.62 -4.35 -4.73
CA ILE A 56 -7.79 -4.98 -4.09
C ILE A 56 -7.50 -6.44 -3.75
N ARG A 57 -6.84 -7.18 -4.65
CA ARG A 57 -6.44 -8.57 -4.43
C ARG A 57 -5.51 -8.74 -3.23
N GLN A 58 -4.50 -7.87 -3.08
CA GLN A 58 -3.57 -7.92 -1.95
C GLN A 58 -4.31 -7.73 -0.60
N ALA A 59 -5.28 -6.82 -0.55
CA ALA A 59 -6.10 -6.60 0.64
C ALA A 59 -6.94 -7.85 0.99
N ILE A 60 -7.53 -8.51 0.00
CA ILE A 60 -8.33 -9.73 0.16
C ILE A 60 -7.46 -10.88 0.72
N ILE A 61 -6.32 -11.16 0.09
CA ILE A 61 -5.43 -12.27 0.49
C ILE A 61 -4.95 -12.06 1.93
N ARG A 62 -4.50 -10.84 2.25
CA ARG A 62 -4.09 -10.51 3.62
C ARG A 62 -5.23 -10.71 4.62
N ARG A 63 -6.47 -10.36 4.24
CA ARG A 63 -7.63 -10.55 5.12
C ARG A 63 -7.91 -12.02 5.38
N LEU A 64 -7.82 -12.85 4.34
CA LEU A 64 -7.99 -14.29 4.42
C LEU A 64 -6.91 -14.93 5.30
N GLU A 65 -5.64 -14.51 5.15
CA GLU A 65 -4.53 -15.02 5.96
C GLU A 65 -4.61 -14.57 7.42
N ALA A 66 -5.01 -13.33 7.70
CA ALA A 66 -5.14 -12.83 9.07
C ALA A 66 -6.23 -13.55 9.87
N GLY A 67 -7.30 -14.01 9.22
CA GLY A 67 -8.35 -14.83 9.86
C GLY A 67 -7.88 -16.23 10.29
N SER A 68 -6.70 -16.69 9.84
CA SER A 68 -6.17 -18.01 10.17
C SER A 68 -5.63 -18.15 11.60
N GLY A 69 -5.57 -17.06 12.38
CA GLY A 69 -5.19 -17.08 13.79
C GLY A 69 -3.71 -17.39 14.08
N ALA A 70 -2.84 -17.32 13.07
CA ALA A 70 -1.42 -17.61 13.24
C ALA A 70 -0.70 -16.51 14.03
N ILE A 71 -0.33 -16.82 15.29
CA ILE A 71 0.61 -16.02 16.08
C ILE A 71 2.01 -16.33 15.56
N VAL A 72 2.67 -15.35 14.95
CA VAL A 72 4.03 -15.51 14.42
C VAL A 72 5.01 -14.94 15.43
N GLN A 73 5.76 -15.83 16.10
CA GLN A 73 6.90 -15.42 16.90
C GLN A 73 8.12 -15.22 15.99
N LYS A 74 8.66 -14.00 15.99
CA LYS A 74 9.93 -13.69 15.33
C LYS A 74 10.99 -13.48 16.40
N THR A 75 11.99 -14.35 16.43
CA THR A 75 13.15 -14.22 17.31
C THR A 75 14.34 -13.72 16.50
N ALA A 76 14.85 -12.54 16.85
CA ALA A 76 16.07 -11.95 16.28
C ALA A 76 17.09 -11.77 17.41
N GLY A 77 17.89 -12.82 17.64
CA GLY A 77 18.85 -12.86 18.75
C GLY A 77 18.16 -12.71 20.11
N GLN A 78 18.57 -11.71 20.90
CA GLN A 78 18.01 -11.41 22.22
C GLN A 78 16.64 -10.71 22.18
N TYR A 79 16.12 -10.38 20.99
CA TYR A 79 14.82 -9.74 20.84
C TYR A 79 13.80 -10.76 20.33
N ALA A 80 12.77 -11.04 21.13
CA ALA A 80 11.61 -11.80 20.73
C ALA A 80 10.43 -10.85 20.48
N VAL A 81 9.84 -10.91 19.29
CA VAL A 81 8.63 -10.16 18.94
C VAL A 81 7.53 -11.16 18.60
N THR A 82 6.49 -11.19 19.42
CA THR A 82 5.25 -11.92 19.14
C THR A 82 4.36 -11.03 18.28
N VAL A 83 4.21 -11.36 17.00
CA VAL A 83 3.25 -10.70 16.12
C VAL A 83 1.93 -11.47 16.22
N ASP A 84 1.01 -10.91 17.00
CA ASP A 84 -0.34 -11.45 17.13
C ASP A 84 -1.22 -11.00 15.96
N ASN A 85 -1.52 -11.93 15.05
CA ASN A 85 -2.46 -11.70 13.94
C ASN A 85 -3.90 -12.14 14.29
N SER A 86 -4.16 -12.59 15.52
CA SER A 86 -5.50 -13.03 15.95
C SER A 86 -6.52 -11.89 16.05
N GLY A 87 -6.05 -10.64 16.18
CA GLY A 87 -6.89 -9.46 16.18
C GLY A 87 -7.53 -9.21 14.83
N GLN A 88 -8.84 -9.49 14.71
CA GLN A 88 -9.64 -9.18 13.53
C GLN A 88 -9.66 -7.65 13.31
N ARG A 89 -8.80 -7.15 12.42
CA ARG A 89 -8.76 -5.71 12.10
C ARG A 89 -10.14 -5.28 11.59
N LYS A 90 -10.69 -4.17 12.09
CA LYS A 90 -12.03 -3.69 11.69
C LYS A 90 -12.07 -3.20 10.23
N ALA A 91 -10.97 -2.62 9.74
CA ALA A 91 -10.87 -2.13 8.37
C ALA A 91 -10.32 -3.21 7.42
N LEU A 92 -10.91 -3.30 6.22
CA LEU A 92 -10.45 -4.21 5.17
C LEU A 92 -9.17 -3.68 4.52
N PHE A 93 -9.20 -2.43 4.05
CA PHE A 93 -8.05 -1.76 3.43
C PHE A 93 -7.13 -1.10 4.45
N TRP A 94 -5.84 -1.05 4.14
CA TRP A 94 -4.88 -0.21 4.83
C TRP A 94 -4.88 1.22 4.31
N PRO A 95 -4.47 2.21 5.14
CA PRO A 95 -4.40 3.61 4.70
C PRO A 95 -3.54 3.82 3.44
N SER A 96 -2.49 3.02 3.26
CA SER A 96 -1.64 3.05 2.06
C SER A 96 -2.39 2.58 0.82
N GLU A 97 -3.14 1.48 0.91
CA GLU A 97 -3.96 0.94 -0.18
C GLU A 97 -5.06 1.93 -0.59
N ILE A 98 -5.72 2.55 0.41
CA ILE A 98 -6.71 3.62 0.19
C ILE A 98 -6.07 4.78 -0.60
N SER A 99 -4.90 5.22 -0.15
CA SER A 99 -4.17 6.32 -0.79
C SER A 99 -3.73 5.97 -2.22
N GLN A 100 -3.36 4.71 -2.47
CA GLN A 100 -3.02 4.22 -3.81
C GLN A 100 -4.24 4.19 -4.73
N LEU A 101 -5.38 3.66 -4.28
CA LEU A 101 -6.63 3.66 -5.06
C LEU A 101 -7.08 5.09 -5.40
N GLN A 102 -7.02 6.00 -4.43
CA GLN A 102 -7.32 7.42 -4.67
C GLN A 102 -6.34 8.07 -5.65
N LYS A 103 -5.05 7.73 -5.56
CA LYS A 103 -4.02 8.22 -6.49
C LYS A 103 -4.31 7.76 -7.92
N LEU A 104 -4.70 6.50 -8.13
CA LEU A 104 -5.08 6.01 -9.46
C LEU A 104 -6.22 6.84 -10.07
N CYS A 105 -7.21 7.24 -9.27
CA CYS A 105 -8.26 8.14 -9.73
C CYS A 105 -7.73 9.53 -10.12
N ARG A 106 -6.84 10.10 -9.31
CA ARG A 106 -6.23 11.40 -9.61
C ARG A 106 -5.39 11.35 -10.89
N ASP A 107 -4.61 10.28 -11.06
CA ASP A 107 -3.74 10.09 -12.22
C ASP A 107 -4.56 9.82 -13.49
N ASN A 108 -5.72 9.14 -13.36
CA ASN A 108 -6.64 8.94 -14.48
C ASN A 108 -7.22 10.26 -14.99
N THR A 109 -7.52 11.21 -14.09
CA THR A 109 -7.95 12.57 -14.48
C THR A 109 -6.80 13.39 -15.08
N ARG A 110 -5.57 13.19 -14.60
CA ARG A 110 -4.36 13.92 -15.05
C ARG A 110 -3.73 13.37 -16.33
N ARG A 111 -4.23 12.27 -16.90
CA ARG A 111 -3.71 11.69 -18.15
C ARG A 111 -3.68 12.64 -19.36
N GLY A 112 -4.35 13.79 -19.29
CA GLY A 112 -4.23 14.88 -20.27
C GLY A 112 -3.38 16.08 -19.85
N PHE A 113 -2.81 16.09 -18.64
CA PHE A 113 -2.18 17.27 -18.03
C PHE A 113 -0.84 16.91 -17.38
N HIS A 114 0.16 16.61 -18.22
CA HIS A 114 1.55 16.60 -17.79
C HIS A 114 2.04 18.04 -17.74
N SER A 115 2.02 18.67 -16.55
CA SER A 115 2.78 19.89 -16.34
C SER A 115 4.25 19.52 -16.31
N ILE A 116 4.94 19.75 -17.42
CA ILE A 116 6.40 19.79 -17.43
C ILE A 116 6.77 21.00 -16.60
N ASP A 117 7.27 20.77 -15.40
CA ASP A 117 7.88 21.82 -14.60
C ASP A 117 9.23 22.15 -15.26
N THR A 118 9.22 23.17 -16.11
CA THR A 118 10.42 23.69 -16.76
C THR A 118 11.15 24.70 -15.89
N THR A 119 10.86 24.79 -14.59
CA THR A 119 11.63 25.66 -13.70
C THR A 119 13.06 25.14 -13.71
N PRO A 120 14.03 25.87 -14.30
CA PRO A 120 15.41 25.45 -14.26
C PRO A 120 15.83 25.40 -12.80
N ASP A 121 16.41 24.27 -12.38
CA ASP A 121 17.09 24.15 -11.09
C ASP A 121 18.30 25.09 -11.17
N HIS A 122 18.12 26.33 -10.73
CA HIS A 122 19.20 27.28 -10.60
C HIS A 122 20.08 26.77 -9.45
N ALA A 123 21.11 26.04 -9.87
CA ALA A 123 22.27 25.64 -9.11
C ALA A 123 22.61 26.68 -8.03
N GLN A 124 22.49 26.27 -6.77
CA GLN A 124 23.10 26.97 -5.66
C GLN A 124 24.62 26.85 -5.80
N VAL A 125 25.23 27.87 -6.42
CA VAL A 125 26.68 28.08 -6.40
C VAL A 125 26.98 29.24 -5.45
N GLY A 126 27.32 28.89 -4.22
CA GLY A 126 28.42 29.46 -3.44
C GLY A 126 28.24 30.82 -2.76
N GLU A 127 28.14 30.80 -1.43
CA GLU A 127 28.70 31.87 -0.58
C GLU A 127 29.31 31.28 0.70
N GLY A 128 30.64 31.40 0.84
CA GLY A 128 31.30 31.60 2.12
C GLY A 128 31.61 30.39 3.01
N VAL A 129 32.72 29.71 2.73
CA VAL A 129 33.49 28.95 3.73
C VAL A 129 34.09 29.89 4.79
N HIS A 130 33.63 29.83 6.04
CA HIS A 130 34.44 30.16 7.21
C HIS A 130 34.38 29.02 8.23
N ASN A 131 35.45 28.24 8.18
CA ASN A 131 35.91 27.24 9.13
C ASN A 131 36.06 27.84 10.55
N VAL A 132 35.61 27.16 11.62
CA VAL A 132 36.42 26.75 12.79
C VAL A 132 35.67 25.65 13.56
N TYR A 133 36.07 24.38 13.37
CA TYR A 133 35.87 23.34 14.38
C TYR A 133 36.87 23.58 15.52
N THR A 134 36.41 23.98 16.71
CA THR A 134 37.21 23.95 17.93
C THR A 134 37.17 22.55 18.55
N PHE A 135 38.15 21.71 18.19
CA PHE A 135 38.51 20.53 18.96
C PHE A 135 39.43 20.98 20.11
N ARG A 136 38.92 21.04 21.34
CA ARG A 136 39.74 21.27 22.55
C ARG A 136 40.26 19.92 23.07
N PRO A 137 41.56 19.62 23.03
CA PRO A 137 42.12 18.56 23.85
C PRO A 137 42.33 19.10 25.27
N GLY A 138 41.54 18.60 26.22
CA GLY A 138 41.76 18.82 27.66
C GLY A 138 42.78 17.83 28.19
N VAL A 139 43.93 18.35 28.62
CA VAL A 139 44.98 17.65 29.38
C VAL A 139 44.51 17.53 30.84
N MET A 140 44.48 16.32 31.39
CA MET A 140 44.43 16.08 32.83
C MET A 140 45.87 16.03 33.40
N PRO A 141 46.15 16.65 34.54
CA PRO A 141 47.28 16.27 35.40
C PRO A 141 46.98 15.00 36.20
#